data_AF-A0A538EAV2-F1
#
_entry.id   AF-A0A538EAV2-F1
#
_cell.length_a   1.000
_cell.length_b   1.000
_cell.length_c   1.000
_cell.angle_alpha   90.00
_cell.angle_beta   90.00
_cell.angle_gamma   90.00
#
_symmetry.space_group_name_H-M   'P 1'
#
loop_
_entity.id
_entity.type
_entity.pdbx_description
1 polymer ?
#
loop_
_entity_poly.entity_id
_entity_poly.type
_entity_poly.pdbx_seq_one_letter_code
_entity_poly.pdbx_strand_id
1 'polypeptide(L)' 'PLLREMAGEGEEGRRLIDSLVRAVPMRRLGEPEDVAAAVGFLASDAAGFITGQTLSVSGGLTMA' A
#
# COMPACT_ATOMS: atom_id res chain seq x y z
N PRO A 1 -4.89 -8.30 -6.39
CA PRO A 1 -5.91 -9.40 -6.31
C PRO A 1 -7.35 -8.87 -6.23
N LEU A 2 -7.77 -8.20 -5.16
CA LEU A 2 -9.12 -7.62 -5.06
C LEU A 2 -9.33 -6.40 -5.97
N LEU A 3 -8.36 -5.49 -6.03
CA LEU A 3 -8.47 -4.27 -6.85
C LEU A 3 -8.69 -4.59 -8.34
N ARG A 4 -8.05 -5.64 -8.84
CA ARG A 4 -8.18 -6.07 -10.24
C ARG A 4 -9.56 -6.65 -10.52
N GLU A 5 -10.14 -7.36 -9.56
CA GLU A 5 -11.53 -7.87 -9.66
C GLU A 5 -12.53 -6.71 -9.62
N MET A 6 -12.34 -5.74 -8.72
CA MET A 6 -13.21 -4.58 -8.58
C MET A 6 -13.14 -3.61 -9.77
N ALA A 7 -11.97 -3.46 -10.40
CA ALA A 7 -11.81 -2.59 -11.55
C ALA A 7 -12.59 -3.08 -12.79
N GLY A 8 -13.02 -4.35 -12.80
CA GLY A 8 -13.70 -4.96 -13.94
C GLY A 8 -12.77 -5.21 -15.13
N GLU A 9 -13.32 -5.83 -16.16
CA GLU A 9 -12.60 -6.12 -17.40
C GLU A 9 -12.74 -4.97 -18.41
N GLY A 10 -11.71 -4.79 -19.25
CA GLY A 10 -11.72 -3.81 -20.33
C GLY A 10 -10.94 -2.52 -20.06
N GLU A 11 -11.14 -1.55 -20.94
CA GLU A 11 -10.42 -0.27 -20.98
C GLU A 11 -10.63 0.58 -19.72
N GLU A 12 -11.83 0.56 -19.16
CA GLU A 12 -12.20 1.37 -18.00
C GLU A 12 -11.45 0.94 -16.73
N GLY A 13 -11.40 -0.37 -16.48
CA GLY A 13 -10.64 -0.94 -15.37
C GLY A 13 -9.13 -0.67 -15.48
N ARG A 14 -8.57 -0.73 -16.69
CA ARG A 14 -7.17 -0.35 -16.93
C ARG A 14 -6.89 1.11 -16.60
N ARG A 15 -7.75 2.03 -17.05
CA ARG A 15 -7.59 3.47 -16.76
C ARG A 15 -7.68 3.76 -15.27
N LEU A 16 -8.55 3.06 -14.54
CA LEU A 16 -8.65 3.18 -13.09
C LEU A 16 -7.33 2.75 -12.43
N ILE A 17 -6.81 1.58 -12.79
CA ILE A 17 -5.55 1.05 -12.24
C ILE A 17 -4.38 2.01 -12.56
N ASP A 18 -4.28 2.47 -13.80
CA ASP A 18 -3.23 3.40 -14.22
C ASP A 18 -3.31 4.73 -13.45
N SER A 19 -4.51 5.22 -13.17
CA SER A 19 -4.71 6.44 -12.40
C SER A 19 -4.23 6.27 -10.95
N LEU A 20 -4.52 5.12 -10.33
CA LEU A 20 -4.03 4.78 -8.98
C LEU A 20 -2.50 4.67 -8.96
N VAL A 21 -1.91 3.98 -9.93
CA VAL A 21 -0.45 3.87 -10.07
C VAL A 21 0.19 5.25 -10.23
N ARG A 22 -0.45 6.16 -10.98
CA ARG A 22 0.06 7.52 -11.17
C ARG A 22 -0.03 8.38 -9.91
N ALA A 23 -1.02 8.14 -9.05
CA ALA A 23 -1.19 8.86 -7.79
C ALA A 23 -0.14 8.47 -6.74
N VAL A 24 0.36 7.23 -6.77
CA VAL A 24 1.43 6.76 -5.88
C VAL A 24 2.79 7.29 -6.35
N PRO A 25 3.56 8.01 -5.52
CA PRO A 25 4.89 8.52 -5.90
C PRO A 25 5.86 7.44 -6.37
N MET A 26 5.83 6.25 -5.76
CA MET A 26 6.64 5.09 -6.18
C MET A 26 6.18 4.44 -7.51
N ARG A 27 5.11 4.95 -8.15
CA ARG A 27 4.63 4.51 -9.48
C ARG A 27 4.32 3.02 -9.58
N ARG A 28 3.82 2.42 -8.51
CA ARG A 28 3.31 1.06 -8.49
C ARG A 28 2.22 0.89 -7.44
N LEU A 29 1.42 -0.15 -7.59
CA LEU A 29 0.54 -0.61 -6.51
C LEU A 29 1.38 -1.28 -5.42
N GLY A 30 0.92 -1.15 -4.18
CA GLY A 30 1.45 -1.92 -3.06
C GLY A 30 1.06 -3.39 -3.19
N GLU A 31 1.99 -4.26 -2.84
CA GLU A 31 1.78 -5.68 -2.69
C GLU A 31 1.71 -6.04 -1.19
N PRO A 32 1.09 -7.17 -0.80
CA PRO A 32 0.98 -7.56 0.61
C PRO A 32 2.32 -7.59 1.35
N GLU A 33 3.40 -7.93 0.66
CA GLU A 33 4.75 -8.02 1.21
C GLU A 33 5.30 -6.64 1.64
N ASP A 34 4.84 -5.54 1.01
CA ASP A 34 5.31 -4.19 1.34
C ASP A 34 4.93 -3.77 2.76
N VAL A 35 3.78 -4.23 3.27
CA VAL A 35 3.32 -3.93 4.64
C VAL A 35 3.72 -5.02 5.65
N ALA A 36 3.94 -6.25 5.18
CA ALA A 36 4.21 -7.39 6.03
C ALA A 36 5.43 -7.20 6.94
N ALA A 37 6.53 -6.67 6.42
CA ALA A 37 7.74 -6.44 7.20
C ALA A 37 7.55 -5.38 8.30
N ALA A 38 6.82 -4.30 7.99
CA ALA A 38 6.52 -3.25 8.96
C ALA A 38 5.64 -3.77 10.11
N VAL A 39 4.60 -4.56 9.77
CA VAL A 39 3.75 -5.23 10.76
C VAL A 39 4.58 -6.23 11.59
N GLY A 40 5.42 -7.03 10.94
CA GLY A 40 6.29 -7.99 11.61
C GLY A 40 7.23 -7.33 12.62
N PHE A 41 7.83 -6.19 12.27
CA PHE A 41 8.64 -5.41 13.20
C PHE A 41 7.83 -4.91 14.39
N LEU A 42 6.68 -4.27 14.15
CA LEU A 42 5.82 -3.73 15.21
C LEU A 42 5.26 -4.82 16.14
N ALA A 43 5.09 -6.04 15.64
CA ALA A 43 4.68 -7.21 16.42
C ALA A 43 5.84 -7.91 17.15
N SER A 44 7.09 -7.53 16.87
CA SER A 44 8.28 -8.17 17.46
C SER A 44 8.69 -7.55 18.79
N ASP A 45 9.51 -8.27 19.56
CA ASP A 45 10.09 -7.79 20.82
C ASP A 45 10.94 -6.52 20.63
N ALA A 46 11.52 -6.33 19.44
CA ALA A 46 12.34 -5.16 19.13
C ALA A 46 11.54 -3.84 19.16
N ALA A 47 10.21 -3.91 18.99
CA ALA A 47 9.32 -2.76 19.07
C ALA A 47 8.74 -2.54 20.48
N GLY A 48 9.24 -3.21 21.53
CA GLY A 48 8.64 -3.26 22.87
C GLY A 48 8.46 -1.93 23.60
N PHE A 49 9.04 -0.83 23.11
CA PHE A 49 8.86 0.53 23.65
C PHE A 49 8.17 1.49 22.67
N ILE A 50 7.61 0.98 21.57
CA ILE A 50 6.90 1.76 20.54
C ILE A 50 5.40 1.57 20.76
N THR A 51 4.70 2.65 21.07
CA THR A 51 3.23 2.66 21.21
C THR A 51 2.64 4.01 20.81
N GLY A 52 1.35 4.01 20.45
CA GLY A 52 0.62 5.22 20.02
C GLY A 52 1.09 5.81 18.69
N GLN A 53 1.86 5.07 17.89
CA GLN A 53 2.39 5.54 16.61
C GLN A 53 1.57 4.99 15.43
N THR A 54 1.43 5.81 14.39
CA THR A 54 0.86 5.41 13.11
C THR A 54 1.97 5.45 12.06
N LEU A 55 2.30 4.30 11.47
CA LEU A 55 3.25 4.20 10.38
C LEU A 55 2.52 4.10 9.03
N SER A 56 2.68 5.10 8.17
CA SER A 56 2.13 5.05 6.81
C SER A 56 3.04 4.21 5.90
N VAL A 57 2.52 3.08 5.43
CA VAL A 57 3.16 2.22 4.43
C VAL A 57 2.41 2.36 3.10
N SER A 58 2.57 3.52 2.45
CA SER A 58 1.70 3.94 1.33
C SER A 58 2.43 4.22 0.02
N GLY A 59 3.74 3.94 -0.06
CA GLY A 59 4.55 4.29 -1.23
C GLY A 59 4.58 5.81 -1.53
N GLY A 60 4.28 6.64 -0.53
CA GLY A 60 4.25 8.09 -0.60
C GLY A 60 2.86 8.71 -0.80
N LEU A 61 1.78 7.92 -0.90
CA LEU A 61 0.45 8.43 -1.24
C LEU A 61 -0.13 9.42 -0.21
N THR A 62 0.16 9.24 1.09
CA THR A 62 -0.43 10.06 2.17
C THR A 62 0.53 11.13 2.72
N MET A 63 1.66 11.38 2.07
CA MET A 63 2.73 12.28 2.51
C MET A 63 3.02 13.36 1.45
N ALA A 64 1.97 13.86 0.79
CA ALA A 64 2.03 14.99 -0.14
C ALA A 64 1.79 16.31 0.59
#